data_AF-A0A2R6LIX6-F1
#
_entry.id   AF-A0A2R6LIX6-F1
#
_cell.length_a   1.000
_cell.length_b   1.000
_cell.length_c   1.000
_cell.angle_alpha   90.00
_cell.angle_beta   90.00
_cell.angle_gamma   90.00
#
_symmetry.space_group_name_H-M   'P 1'
#
loop_
_entity.id
_entity.type
_entity.pdbx_description
1 polymer ?
#
loop_
_entity_poly.entity_id
_entity_poly.type
_entity_poly.pdbx_seq_one_letter_code
_entity_poly.pdbx_strand_id
1 'polypeptide(L)' 'MNDNPQSVRGDVDGVVRQYDYEAETVIVADLGHAEGSVEVVGGTAIVVADDEQFEFDVPVDASRAVMNNGIVSVEVER' A
#
# COMPACT_ATOMS: atom_id res chain seq x y z
N MET A 1 9.61 -4.69 -21.78
CA MET A 1 9.07 -4.61 -20.42
C MET A 1 7.73 -3.93 -20.53
N ASN A 2 6.64 -4.64 -20.26
CA ASN A 2 5.29 -4.07 -20.29
C ASN A 2 4.91 -3.77 -18.84
N ASP A 3 5.25 -2.59 -18.37
CA ASP A 3 4.78 -2.08 -17.08
C ASP A 3 3.29 -1.75 -17.23
N ASN A 4 2.42 -2.58 -16.65
CA ASN A 4 0.99 -2.35 -16.63
C ASN A 4 0.60 -1.96 -15.19
N PRO A 5 0.50 -0.67 -14.85
CA PRO A 5 0.12 -0.26 -13.51
C PRO A 5 -1.34 -0.68 -13.26
N GLN A 6 -1.54 -1.71 -12.44
CA GLN A 6 -2.88 -2.06 -11.97
C GLN A 6 -3.25 -1.09 -10.85
N SER A 7 -4.09 -0.11 -11.21
CA SER A 7 -4.65 0.85 -10.26
C SER A 7 -5.61 0.10 -9.32
N VAL A 8 -5.19 -0.10 -8.07
CA VAL A 8 -6.07 -0.50 -6.97
C VAL A 8 -6.92 0.72 -6.63
N ARG A 9 -8.22 0.64 -6.87
CA ARG A 9 -9.18 1.70 -6.55
C ARG A 9 -9.62 1.55 -5.10
N GLY A 10 -9.05 2.34 -4.20
CA GLY A 10 -9.65 2.65 -2.89
C GLY A 10 -10.41 3.98 -2.97
N ASP A 11 -11.41 4.17 -2.11
CA ASP A 11 -12.26 5.39 -2.00
C ASP A 11 -11.51 6.65 -1.47
N VAL A 12 -10.21 6.78 -1.75
CA VAL A 12 -9.39 7.95 -1.38
C VAL A 12 -8.67 8.51 -2.60
N ASP A 13 -8.60 9.84 -2.68
CA ASP A 13 -7.82 10.61 -3.67
C ASP A 13 -6.28 10.46 -3.47
N GLY A 14 -5.80 9.25 -3.20
CA GLY A 14 -4.39 8.91 -3.05
C GLY A 14 -3.83 8.29 -4.33
N VAL A 15 -2.70 8.79 -4.82
CA VAL A 15 -2.04 8.21 -6.00
C VAL A 15 -1.35 6.90 -5.59
N VAL A 16 -2.00 5.77 -5.87
CA VAL A 16 -1.40 4.44 -5.69
C VAL A 16 -0.44 4.16 -6.86
N ARG A 17 0.84 3.93 -6.58
CA ARG A 17 1.88 3.52 -7.55
C ARG A 17 2.37 2.12 -7.21
N GLN A 18 2.25 1.18 -8.13
CA GLN A 18 2.79 -0.17 -7.99
C GLN A 18 4.12 -0.27 -8.73
N TYR A 19 5.14 -0.81 -8.08
CA TYR A 19 6.43 -1.13 -8.66
C TYR A 19 6.64 -2.64 -8.58
N ASP A 20 6.82 -3.29 -9.73
CA ASP A 20 7.22 -4.69 -9.80
C ASP A 20 8.74 -4.78 -9.85
N TYR A 21 9.35 -5.29 -8.79
CA TYR A 21 10.75 -5.70 -8.79
C TYR A 21 10.83 -7.20 -9.15
N GLU A 22 11.97 -7.65 -9.69
CA GLU A 22 12.12 -8.99 -10.27
C GLU A 22 11.87 -10.16 -9.28
N ALA A 23 11.80 -9.90 -7.98
CA ALA A 23 11.53 -10.87 -6.92
C ALA A 23 10.40 -10.47 -5.94
N GLU A 24 9.90 -9.24 -5.99
CA GLU A 24 8.92 -8.69 -5.03
C GLU A 24 8.03 -7.64 -5.71
N THR A 25 6.72 -7.67 -5.44
CA THR A 25 5.81 -6.60 -5.88
C THR A 25 5.62 -5.63 -4.72
N VAL A 26 5.88 -4.33 -4.97
CA VAL A 26 5.71 -3.27 -3.98
C VAL A 26 4.55 -2.36 -4.39
N ILE A 27 3.52 -2.29 -3.56
CA ILE A 27 2.38 -1.37 -3.74
C ILE A 27 2.63 -0.14 -2.87
N VAL A 28 2.63 1.04 -3.47
CA VAL A 28 2.86 2.31 -2.76
C VAL A 28 1.60 3.16 -2.77
N ALA A 29 1.13 3.61 -1.61
CA ALA A 29 0.08 4.61 -1.47
C ALA A 29 0.65 5.88 -0.80
N ASP A 30 0.35 7.04 -1.37
CA ASP A 30 0.75 8.34 -0.84
C ASP A 30 -0.46 8.99 -0.13
N LEU A 31 -0.33 9.17 1.18
CA LEU A 31 -1.33 9.81 2.06
C LEU A 31 -0.99 11.28 2.34
N GLY A 32 0.03 11.86 1.68
CA GLY A 32 0.51 13.21 1.92
C GLY A 32 1.44 13.29 3.13
N HIS A 33 1.48 14.44 3.82
CA HIS A 33 2.31 14.61 5.00
C HIS A 33 1.58 14.10 6.25
N ALA A 34 1.64 12.79 6.48
CA ALA A 34 0.98 12.12 7.59
C ALA A 34 1.95 11.19 8.31
N GLU A 35 1.88 11.14 9.64
CA GLU A 35 2.58 10.12 10.43
C GLU A 35 1.58 9.12 10.99
N GLY A 36 1.95 7.84 11.00
CA GLY A 36 1.00 6.79 11.30
C GLY A 36 1.63 5.40 11.34
N SER A 37 0.74 4.42 11.35
CA SER A 37 1.10 3.00 11.35
C SER A 37 0.30 2.26 10.29
N VAL A 38 0.88 1.17 9.77
CA VAL A 38 0.22 0.28 8.83
C VAL A 38 0.37 -1.16 9.29
N GLU A 39 -0.70 -1.94 9.12
CA GLU A 39 -0.73 -3.38 9.39
C GLU A 39 -1.44 -4.11 8.24
N VAL A 40 -1.01 -5.32 7.92
CA VAL A 40 -1.68 -6.17 6.91
C VAL A 40 -2.37 -7.33 7.61
N VAL A 41 -3.67 -7.47 7.38
CA VAL A 41 -4.49 -8.53 7.94
C VAL A 41 -5.36 -9.12 6.85
N GLY A 42 -5.13 -10.38 6.49
CA GLY A 42 -6.06 -11.16 5.65
C GLY A 42 -6.35 -10.58 4.26
N GLY A 43 -5.37 -9.93 3.61
CA GLY A 43 -5.56 -9.27 2.31
C GLY A 43 -6.04 -7.81 2.41
N THR A 44 -6.01 -7.23 3.60
CA THR A 44 -6.32 -5.82 3.81
C THR A 44 -5.15 -5.12 4.49
N ALA A 45 -4.70 -4.00 3.93
CA ALA A 45 -3.77 -3.09 4.60
C ALA A 45 -4.59 -2.01 5.33
N ILE A 46 -4.38 -1.91 6.63
CA ILE A 46 -5.05 -0.97 7.53
C ILE A 46 -4.04 0.09 7.89
N VAL A 47 -4.32 1.35 7.55
CA VAL A 47 -3.47 2.50 7.85
C VAL A 47 -4.19 3.38 8.86
N VAL A 48 -3.49 3.78 9.91
CA VAL A 48 -3.98 4.75 10.89
C VAL A 48 -3.06 5.95 10.89
N ALA A 49 -3.59 7.12 10.55
CA ALA A 49 -2.85 8.37 10.41
C ALA A 49 -3.75 9.56 10.76
N ASP A 50 -3.23 10.55 11.50
CA ASP A 50 -3.93 11.79 11.85
C ASP A 50 -5.36 11.60 12.40
N ASP A 51 -5.54 10.62 13.30
CA ASP A 51 -6.83 10.19 13.88
C ASP A 51 -7.85 9.59 12.89
N GLU A 52 -7.44 9.38 11.64
CA GLU A 52 -8.22 8.70 10.59
C GLU A 52 -7.69 7.27 10.35
N GLN A 53 -8.60 6.39 9.93
CA GLN A 53 -8.29 5.03 9.51
C GLN A 53 -8.68 4.83 8.05
N PHE A 54 -7.77 4.22 7.30
CA PHE A 54 -7.94 3.88 5.90
C PHE A 54 -7.72 2.38 5.73
N GLU A 55 -8.55 1.75 4.90
CA GLU A 55 -8.44 0.34 4.56
C GLU A 55 -8.23 0.21 3.06
N PHE A 56 -7.26 -0.61 2.67
CA PHE A 56 -6.91 -0.87 1.29
C PHE A 56 -6.90 -2.37 1.02
N ASP A 57 -7.58 -2.79 -0.04
CA ASP A 57 -7.43 -4.14 -0.55
C ASP A 57 -6.00 -4.34 -1.07
N VAL A 58 -5.34 -5.37 -0.56
CA VAL A 58 -4.00 -5.78 -1.00
C VAL A 58 -4.03 -7.26 -1.40
N PRO A 59 -3.07 -7.73 -2.20
CA PRO A 59 -2.96 -9.16 -2.49
C PRO A 59 -2.94 -9.98 -1.19
N VAL A 60 -3.58 -11.15 -1.20
CA VAL A 60 -3.63 -12.05 -0.04
C VAL A 60 -2.23 -12.51 0.40
N ASP A 61 -1.28 -12.51 -0.53
CA ASP A 61 0.13 -12.87 -0.31
C ASP A 61 0.97 -11.68 0.20
N ALA A 62 0.35 -10.53 0.45
CA ALA A 62 1.01 -9.41 1.13
C ALA A 62 1.35 -9.81 2.57
N SER A 63 2.64 -9.89 2.87
CA SER A 63 3.13 -10.31 4.19
C SER A 63 3.63 -9.13 5.03
N ARG A 64 3.94 -7.99 4.41
CA ARG A 64 4.51 -6.85 5.10
C ARG A 64 4.04 -5.51 4.52
N ALA A 65 3.83 -4.55 5.41
CA ALA A 65 3.66 -3.15 5.03
C ALA A 65 4.49 -2.25 5.95
N VAL A 66 4.94 -1.12 5.42
CA VAL A 66 5.69 -0.09 6.14
C VAL A 66 5.18 1.29 5.74
N MET A 67 5.13 2.21 6.69
CA MET A 67 4.77 3.62 6.44
C MET A 67 5.97 4.51 6.76
N ASN A 68 6.30 5.43 5.85
CA ASN A 68 7.36 6.42 6.02
C ASN A 68 6.92 7.78 5.46
N ASN A 69 6.81 8.80 6.32
CA ASN A 69 6.42 10.16 5.94
C ASN A 69 5.16 10.21 5.05
N GLY A 70 4.13 9.44 5.42
CA GLY A 70 2.86 9.35 4.68
C GLY A 70 2.88 8.44 3.46
N ILE A 71 4.02 7.85 3.13
CA ILE A 71 4.14 6.85 2.06
C ILE A 71 3.99 5.46 2.67
N VAL A 72 2.96 4.74 2.26
CA VAL A 72 2.72 3.34 2.64
C VAL A 72 3.26 2.45 1.53
N SER A 73 4.14 1.52 1.87
CA SER A 73 4.66 0.50 0.97
C SER A 73 4.25 -0.89 1.47
N VAL A 74 3.64 -1.69 0.60
CA VAL A 74 3.23 -3.07 0.88
C VAL A 74 4.06 -4.01 0.03
N GLU A 75 4.75 -4.94 0.66
CA GLU A 75 5.57 -5.98 0.05
C GLU A 75 4.75 -7.26 -0.09
N VAL A 76 4.78 -7.83 -1.29
CA VAL A 76 4.09 -9.07 -1.64
C VAL A 76 5.13 -10.12 -2.01
N GLU A 77 5.13 -11.23 -1.29
CA GLU A 77 5.95 -12.40 -1.62
C GLU A 77 5.26 -13.18 -2.74
N ARG A 78 6.03 -13.62 -3.73
CA ARG A 78 5.52 -14.26 -4.95
C ARG A 78 5.40 -15.77 -4.84
#